data_AF-A0A7W8DP52-F1
#
_entry.id   AF-A0A7W8DP52-F1
#
_cell.length_a   1.000
_cell.length_b   1.000
_cell.length_c   1.000
_cell.angle_alpha   90.00
_cell.angle_beta   90.00
_cell.angle_gamma   90.00
#
_symmetry.space_group_name_H-M   'P 1'
#
loop_
_entity.id
_entity.type
_entity.pdbx_description
1 polymer ?
#
loop_
_entity_poly.entity_id
_entity_poly.type
_entity_poly.pdbx_seq_one_letter_code
_entity_poly.pdbx_strand_id
1 'polypeptide(L)'
;MSASPVSSSFFRWLAFAVILGSIGVFSIRYNKLPSEVLESIKKSPTVIFLSLEPKPENLSEDDPAHRVTLKDYPILGSFQLNNEQKHLVADTLSTQVPIFALEASKCFDPRHAIRIEKGSETMDLLICYDCGWIEIHHSRSRTVRRHMIKMCRVFLTNFYSHKAFA
;
A
#
# COMPACT_ATOMS: atom_id res chain seq x y z
N MET A 1 -24.14 63.89 -25.13
CA MET A 1 -23.33 62.68 -24.81
C MET A 1 -24.28 61.63 -24.27
N SER A 2 -24.79 60.77 -25.14
CA SER A 2 -25.80 59.75 -24.83
C SER A 2 -25.10 58.39 -24.75
N ALA A 3 -25.08 57.80 -23.55
CA ALA A 3 -24.56 56.46 -23.32
C ALA A 3 -25.58 55.43 -23.82
N SER A 4 -25.12 54.46 -24.63
CA SER A 4 -25.95 53.36 -25.12
C SER A 4 -26.15 52.28 -24.04
N PRO A 5 -27.32 51.61 -24.02
CA PRO A 5 -27.62 50.58 -23.03
C PRO A 5 -26.89 49.27 -23.37
N VAL A 6 -26.04 48.82 -22.44
CA VAL A 6 -25.33 47.55 -22.56
C VAL A 6 -26.33 46.41 -22.35
N SER A 7 -26.45 45.55 -23.37
CA SER A 7 -27.39 44.41 -23.43
C SER A 7 -27.13 43.39 -22.32
N SER A 8 -28.15 43.18 -21.47
CA SER A 8 -28.14 42.27 -20.31
C SER A 8 -27.91 40.80 -20.65
N SER A 9 -27.93 40.44 -21.93
CA SER A 9 -27.71 39.08 -22.43
C SER A 9 -26.24 38.64 -22.35
N PHE A 10 -25.29 39.59 -22.35
CA PHE A 10 -23.85 39.27 -22.35
C PHE A 10 -23.35 38.80 -20.97
N PHE A 11 -23.93 39.33 -19.89
CA PHE A 11 -23.57 38.95 -18.52
C PHE A 11 -24.06 37.56 -18.11
N ARG A 12 -25.14 37.06 -18.72
CA ARG A 12 -25.68 35.71 -18.41
C ARG A 12 -24.79 34.59 -18.99
N TRP A 13 -24.11 34.82 -20.10
CA TRP A 13 -23.17 33.85 -20.67
C TRP A 13 -21.84 33.77 -19.92
N LEU A 14 -21.35 34.87 -19.35
CA LEU A 14 -20.11 34.88 -18.57
C LEU A 14 -20.23 34.08 -17.26
N ALA A 15 -21.41 34.11 -16.61
CA ALA A 15 -21.64 33.37 -15.36
C ALA A 15 -21.65 31.84 -15.56
N PHE A 16 -22.14 31.33 -16.70
CA PHE A 16 -22.10 29.90 -17.00
C PHE A 16 -20.69 29.37 -17.30
N ALA A 17 -19.83 30.19 -17.92
CA ALA A 17 -18.45 29.79 -18.23
C ALA A 17 -17.60 29.62 -16.96
N VAL A 18 -17.83 30.43 -15.92
CA VAL A 18 -17.10 30.33 -14.64
C VAL A 18 -17.51 29.10 -13.82
N ILE A 19 -18.78 28.68 -13.89
CA ILE A 19 -19.27 27.47 -13.20
C ILE A 19 -18.79 26.18 -13.89
N LEU A 20 -18.65 26.17 -15.23
CA LEU A 20 -18.11 25.01 -15.96
C LEU A 20 -16.58 24.91 -15.92
N GLY A 21 -15.86 26.03 -15.74
CA GLY A 21 -14.39 26.04 -15.67
C GLY A 21 -13.80 25.64 -14.31
N SER A 22 -14.62 25.51 -13.26
CA SER A 22 -14.18 25.23 -11.88
C SER A 22 -14.38 23.79 -11.41
N ILE A 23 -14.90 22.89 -12.26
CA ILE A 23 -14.71 21.44 -12.09
C ILE A 23 -13.29 21.10 -12.57
N GLY A 24 -12.30 21.74 -11.94
CA GLY A 24 -10.92 21.33 -12.00
C GLY A 24 -10.88 19.91 -11.49
N VAL A 25 -10.65 18.98 -12.42
CA VAL A 25 -10.38 17.57 -12.16
C VAL A 25 -9.23 17.51 -11.15
N PHE A 26 -9.57 17.46 -9.87
CA PHE A 26 -8.67 17.03 -8.81
C PHE A 26 -8.42 15.55 -9.08
N SER A 27 -7.50 15.30 -10.02
CA SER A 27 -6.87 14.02 -10.21
C SER A 27 -6.09 13.75 -8.93
N ILE A 28 -6.76 13.17 -7.93
CA ILE A 28 -6.09 12.57 -6.78
C ILE A 28 -5.12 11.57 -7.38
N ARG A 29 -3.82 11.88 -7.32
CA ARG A 29 -2.78 10.98 -7.81
C ARG A 29 -2.78 9.77 -6.90
N TYR A 30 -3.46 8.71 -7.33
CA TYR A 30 -3.48 7.45 -6.62
C TYR A 30 -2.09 6.82 -6.68
N ASN A 31 -1.45 6.65 -5.52
CA ASN A 31 -0.20 5.89 -5.40
C ASN A 31 -0.53 4.39 -5.48
N LYS A 32 -0.81 3.91 -6.69
CA LYS A 32 -0.87 2.47 -6.96
C LYS A 32 0.51 1.88 -6.73
N LEU A 33 0.56 0.66 -6.19
CA LEU A 33 1.79 -0.12 -6.21
C LEU A 33 2.28 -0.25 -7.66
N PRO A 34 3.59 -0.10 -7.92
CA PRO A 34 4.13 -0.27 -9.26
C PRO A 34 3.75 -1.64 -9.82
N SER A 35 3.32 -1.69 -11.08
CA SER A 35 2.95 -2.95 -11.74
C SER A 35 4.09 -3.97 -11.72
N GLU A 36 5.33 -3.50 -11.79
CA GLU A 36 6.55 -4.31 -11.64
C GLU A 36 6.56 -5.15 -10.37
N VAL A 37 6.10 -4.57 -9.25
CA VAL A 37 6.08 -5.23 -7.94
C VAL A 37 5.01 -6.33 -7.93
N LEU A 38 3.83 -6.04 -8.45
CA LEU A 38 2.72 -6.99 -8.55
C LEU A 38 3.07 -8.17 -9.47
N GLU A 39 3.70 -7.88 -10.61
CA GLU A 39 4.19 -8.90 -11.53
C GLU A 39 5.30 -9.75 -10.91
N SER A 40 6.17 -9.13 -10.11
CA SER A 40 7.22 -9.85 -9.39
C SER A 40 6.64 -10.83 -8.37
N ILE A 41 5.57 -10.46 -7.66
CA ILE A 41 4.86 -11.40 -6.77
C ILE A 41 4.33 -12.60 -7.56
N LYS A 42 3.65 -12.37 -8.69
CA LYS A 42 3.04 -13.45 -9.48
C LYS A 42 4.07 -14.39 -10.10
N LYS A 43 5.15 -13.83 -10.66
CA LYS A 43 6.12 -14.57 -11.48
C LYS A 43 7.31 -15.14 -10.70
N SER A 44 7.57 -14.67 -9.48
CA SER A 44 8.76 -15.11 -8.76
C SER A 44 8.65 -16.58 -8.33
N PRO A 45 9.78 -17.32 -8.37
CA PRO A 45 9.82 -18.70 -7.94
C PRO A 45 9.52 -18.83 -6.45
N THR A 46 10.05 -17.90 -5.65
CA THR A 46 9.93 -17.90 -4.19
C THR A 46 9.30 -16.60 -3.74
N VAL A 47 8.17 -16.72 -3.04
CA VAL A 47 7.51 -15.62 -2.34
C VAL A 47 7.17 -16.12 -0.95
N ILE A 48 7.67 -15.42 0.07
CA ILE A 48 7.53 -15.78 1.48
C ILE A 48 6.72 -14.69 2.15
N PHE A 49 5.66 -15.09 2.84
CA PHE A 49 4.92 -14.20 3.73
C PHE A 49 5.50 -14.33 5.13
N LEU A 50 5.80 -13.19 5.75
CA LEU A 50 6.46 -13.08 7.04
C LEU A 50 5.54 -12.36 8.02
N SER A 51 5.45 -12.89 9.24
CA SER A 51 4.86 -12.20 10.39
C SER A 51 5.97 -11.52 11.18
N LEU A 52 5.77 -10.25 11.53
CA LEU A 52 6.78 -9.40 12.18
C LEU A 52 6.29 -8.92 13.54
N GLU A 53 7.21 -8.81 14.50
CA GLU A 53 7.00 -8.03 15.71
C GLU A 53 7.41 -6.57 15.44
N PRO A 54 6.46 -5.61 15.44
CA PRO A 54 6.78 -4.21 15.18
C PRO A 54 7.61 -3.55 16.29
N LYS A 55 7.54 -4.08 17.52
CA LYS A 55 8.20 -3.52 18.70
C LYS A 55 9.10 -4.57 19.33
N PRO A 56 10.40 -4.62 18.97
CA PRO A 56 11.31 -5.66 19.47
C PRO A 56 11.40 -5.69 21.00
N GLU A 57 11.16 -4.57 21.68
CA GLU A 57 11.10 -4.49 23.14
C GLU A 57 9.99 -5.34 23.78
N ASN A 58 9.02 -5.84 23.00
CA ASN A 58 7.99 -6.75 23.48
C ASN A 58 8.47 -8.20 23.66
N LEU A 59 9.63 -8.54 23.09
CA LEU A 59 10.19 -9.88 23.16
C LEU A 59 11.19 -9.97 24.32
N SER A 60 11.34 -11.15 24.92
CA SER A 60 12.43 -11.39 25.88
C SER A 60 13.76 -11.57 25.13
N GLU A 61 14.89 -11.15 25.71
CA GLU A 61 16.22 -11.33 25.09
C GLU A 61 16.52 -12.80 24.74
N ASP A 62 15.91 -13.74 25.45
CA ASP A 62 16.01 -15.18 25.22
C ASP A 62 15.09 -15.72 24.11
N ASP A 63 14.17 -14.90 23.58
CA ASP A 63 13.25 -15.30 22.52
C ASP A 63 14.02 -15.61 21.23
N PRO A 64 13.85 -16.80 20.62
CA PRO A 64 14.51 -17.13 19.36
C PRO A 64 14.20 -16.15 18.21
N ALA A 65 13.05 -15.45 18.23
CA ALA A 65 12.69 -14.46 17.24
C ALA A 65 13.66 -13.26 17.22
N HIS A 66 14.35 -12.96 18.33
CA HIS A 66 15.40 -11.93 18.36
C HIS A 66 16.58 -12.24 17.42
N ARG A 67 16.80 -13.52 17.10
CA ARG A 67 17.97 -13.95 16.31
C ARG A 67 17.75 -13.82 14.82
N VAL A 68 16.50 -13.75 14.37
CA VAL A 68 16.14 -13.70 12.96
C VAL A 68 15.30 -12.46 12.71
N THR A 69 15.93 -11.44 12.16
CA THR A 69 15.26 -10.17 11.86
C THR A 69 15.13 -9.95 10.37
N LEU A 70 14.03 -9.32 9.98
CA LEU A 70 13.90 -8.65 8.70
C LEU A 70 14.19 -7.17 8.91
N LYS A 71 15.40 -6.74 8.53
CA LYS A 71 15.93 -5.42 8.92
C LYS A 71 16.05 -5.38 10.45
N ASP A 72 15.19 -4.62 11.11
CA ASP A 72 15.16 -4.44 12.55
C ASP A 72 13.90 -5.04 13.20
N TYR A 73 13.08 -5.75 12.41
CA TYR A 73 11.84 -6.38 12.88
C TYR A 73 12.04 -7.88 13.10
N PRO A 74 11.90 -8.39 14.34
CA PRO A 74 11.93 -9.82 14.62
C PRO A 74 10.87 -10.58 13.80
N ILE A 75 11.25 -11.73 13.24
CA ILE A 75 10.35 -12.57 12.46
C ILE A 75 9.69 -13.57 13.41
N LEU A 76 8.38 -13.44 13.60
CA LEU A 76 7.57 -14.33 14.44
C LEU A 76 7.20 -15.64 13.73
N GLY A 77 7.18 -15.62 12.39
CA GLY A 77 6.86 -16.80 11.59
C GLY A 77 6.91 -16.50 10.10
N SER A 78 6.97 -17.57 9.31
CA SER A 78 7.04 -17.48 7.86
C SER A 78 6.32 -18.64 7.18
N PHE A 79 5.79 -18.39 5.98
CA PHE A 79 5.34 -19.45 5.09
C PHE A 79 5.54 -19.08 3.63
N GLN A 80 5.87 -20.07 2.81
CA GLN A 80 6.03 -19.89 1.37
C GLN A 80 4.65 -19.91 0.68
N LEU A 81 4.42 -18.93 -0.20
CA LEU A 81 3.19 -18.84 -0.98
C LEU A 81 3.23 -19.79 -2.18
N ASN A 82 2.14 -20.54 -2.37
CA ASN A 82 1.91 -21.28 -3.63
C ASN A 82 1.44 -20.33 -4.75
N ASN A 83 1.27 -20.85 -5.97
CA ASN A 83 0.88 -20.02 -7.12
C ASN A 83 -0.46 -19.31 -6.92
N GLU A 84 -1.49 -20.01 -6.45
CA GLU A 84 -2.82 -19.42 -6.20
C GLU A 84 -2.76 -18.28 -5.17
N GLN A 85 -2.02 -18.50 -4.08
CA GLN A 85 -1.79 -17.50 -3.03
C GLN A 85 -1.02 -16.29 -3.55
N LYS A 86 -0.02 -16.47 -4.41
CA LYS A 86 0.71 -15.36 -5.05
C LYS A 86 -0.24 -14.49 -5.88
N HIS A 87 -1.13 -15.10 -6.66
CA HIS A 87 -2.13 -14.36 -7.43
C HIS A 87 -3.10 -13.60 -6.52
N LEU A 88 -3.65 -14.26 -5.50
CA LEU A 88 -4.57 -13.64 -4.55
C LEU A 88 -3.94 -12.44 -3.83
N VAL A 89 -2.70 -12.58 -3.38
CA VAL A 89 -1.96 -11.49 -2.70
C VAL A 89 -1.73 -10.32 -3.66
N ALA A 90 -1.25 -10.59 -4.89
CA ALA A 90 -1.02 -9.53 -5.87
C ALA A 90 -2.32 -8.81 -6.27
N ASP A 91 -3.41 -9.54 -6.47
CA ASP A 91 -4.71 -8.96 -6.83
C ASP A 91 -5.28 -8.15 -5.67
N THR A 92 -5.14 -8.63 -4.42
CA THR A 92 -5.50 -7.86 -3.24
C THR A 92 -4.71 -6.55 -3.17
N LEU A 93 -3.38 -6.62 -3.29
CA LEU A 93 -2.53 -5.43 -3.25
C LEU A 93 -2.85 -4.42 -4.37
N SER A 94 -3.32 -4.92 -5.53
CA SER A 94 -3.71 -4.07 -6.67
C SER A 94 -5.06 -3.38 -6.50
N THR A 95 -5.99 -3.99 -5.75
CA THR A 95 -7.40 -3.55 -5.62
C THR A 95 -7.64 -2.69 -4.38
N GLN A 96 -6.73 -2.70 -3.40
CA GLN A 96 -6.79 -1.88 -2.20
C GLN A 96 -6.43 -0.40 -2.52
N VAL A 97 -7.36 0.29 -3.19
CA VAL A 97 -7.29 1.72 -3.56
C VAL A 97 -7.63 2.60 -2.36
N PRO A 98 -6.95 3.75 -2.15
CA PRO A 98 -7.21 4.63 -1.01
C PRO A 98 -8.57 5.34 -1.12
N ILE A 99 -9.50 4.99 -0.23
CA ILE A 99 -10.78 5.70 -0.09
C ILE A 99 -10.67 6.90 0.90
N PHE A 100 -9.72 6.92 1.83
CA PHE A 100 -9.53 8.08 2.73
C PHE A 100 -8.07 8.13 3.21
N ALA A 101 -7.30 9.10 2.72
CA ALA A 101 -5.92 9.40 3.14
C ALA A 101 -5.87 10.68 3.99
N LEU A 102 -6.97 11.03 4.65
CA LEU A 102 -7.07 12.31 5.34
C LEU A 102 -6.38 12.30 6.71
N GLU A 103 -6.11 11.12 7.28
CA GLU A 103 -5.33 10.96 8.51
C GLU A 103 -4.45 9.71 8.41
N ALA A 104 -3.45 9.74 7.53
CA ALA A 104 -2.36 8.78 7.63
C ALA A 104 -1.65 9.05 8.97
N SER A 105 -1.78 8.13 9.93
CA SER A 105 -0.99 8.17 11.15
C SER A 105 0.51 8.17 10.79
N LYS A 106 1.33 8.92 11.55
CA LYS A 106 2.78 9.02 11.30
C LYS A 106 3.55 7.74 11.65
N CYS A 107 2.88 6.68 12.10
CA CYS A 107 3.54 5.44 12.51
C CYS A 107 3.94 4.58 11.31
N PHE A 108 4.93 3.72 11.52
CA PHE A 108 5.25 2.62 10.61
C PHE A 108 5.67 1.42 11.46
N ASP A 109 4.67 0.68 11.92
CA ASP A 109 4.79 -0.49 12.79
C ASP A 109 4.42 -1.74 11.97
N PRO A 110 5.28 -2.19 11.05
CA PRO A 110 4.96 -3.26 10.11
C PRO A 110 4.77 -4.59 10.86
N ARG A 111 3.59 -5.20 10.66
CA ARG A 111 3.25 -6.49 11.26
C ARG A 111 3.39 -7.66 10.29
N HIS A 112 3.46 -7.37 9.00
CA HIS A 112 3.66 -8.38 7.97
C HIS A 112 4.66 -7.90 6.92
N ALA A 113 5.33 -8.83 6.29
CA ALA A 113 6.11 -8.56 5.10
C ALA A 113 5.94 -9.64 4.02
N ILE A 114 6.16 -9.25 2.78
CA ILE A 114 6.26 -10.17 1.65
C ILE A 114 7.68 -10.09 1.12
N ARG A 115 8.42 -11.17 1.25
CA ARG A 115 9.76 -11.33 0.66
C ARG A 115 9.64 -12.05 -0.67
N ILE A 116 10.19 -11.44 -1.71
CA ILE A 116 10.17 -11.95 -3.08
C ILE A 116 11.62 -12.21 -3.47
N GLU A 117 11.92 -13.43 -3.87
CA GLU A 117 13.27 -13.85 -4.27
C GLU A 117 13.27 -14.29 -5.73
N LYS A 118 14.18 -13.69 -6.50
CA LYS A 118 14.39 -13.99 -7.91
C LYS A 118 15.89 -14.02 -8.18
N GLY A 119 16.49 -15.22 -8.10
CA GLY A 119 17.93 -15.38 -8.23
C GLY A 119 18.66 -14.70 -7.06
N SER A 120 19.57 -13.77 -7.35
CA SER A 120 20.28 -12.98 -6.33
C SER A 120 19.60 -11.66 -5.98
N GLU A 121 18.37 -11.44 -6.45
CA GLU A 121 17.57 -10.27 -6.10
C GLU A 121 16.50 -10.64 -5.09
N THR A 122 16.53 -9.95 -3.95
CA THR A 122 15.47 -9.97 -2.95
C THR A 122 14.77 -8.61 -2.92
N MET A 123 13.44 -8.64 -2.86
CA MET A 123 12.60 -7.48 -2.64
C MET A 123 11.68 -7.75 -1.44
N ASP A 124 11.71 -6.86 -0.46
CA ASP A 124 10.91 -6.98 0.76
C ASP A 124 9.86 -5.86 0.78
N LEU A 125 8.59 -6.25 0.87
CA LEU A 125 7.46 -5.33 1.06
C LEU A 125 7.05 -5.39 2.53
N LEU A 126 7.30 -4.33 3.29
CA LEU A 126 6.89 -4.22 4.69
C LEU A 126 5.52 -3.55 4.73
N ILE A 127 4.56 -4.17 5.41
CA ILE A 127 3.16 -3.77 5.43
C ILE A 127 2.77 -3.33 6.85
N CYS A 128 2.44 -2.06 7.01
CA CYS A 128 1.85 -1.53 8.24
C CYS A 128 0.33 -1.36 8.06
N TYR A 129 -0.44 -2.13 8.81
CA TYR A 129 -1.91 -2.11 8.75
C TYR A 129 -2.50 -0.90 9.47
N ASP A 130 -1.79 -0.38 10.47
CA ASP A 130 -2.26 0.72 11.32
C ASP A 130 -2.27 2.04 10.56
N CYS A 131 -1.24 2.28 9.74
CA CYS A 131 -1.13 3.50 8.92
C CYS A 131 -1.44 3.27 7.43
N GLY A 132 -1.55 2.02 6.98
CA GLY A 132 -1.77 1.70 5.57
C GLY A 132 -0.58 2.05 4.67
N TRP A 133 0.65 1.98 5.17
CA TRP A 133 1.83 2.18 4.33
C TRP A 133 2.48 0.84 3.99
N ILE A 134 2.99 0.76 2.76
CA ILE A 134 3.95 -0.24 2.31
C ILE A 134 5.29 0.43 2.07
N GLU A 135 6.35 -0.12 2.66
CA GLU A 135 7.71 0.17 2.24
C GLU A 135 8.22 -0.94 1.33
N ILE A 136 8.83 -0.55 0.21
CA ILE A 136 9.47 -1.46 -0.73
C ILE A 136 10.98 -1.29 -0.59
N HIS A 137 11.65 -2.39 -0.25
CA HIS A 137 13.09 -2.48 -0.06
C HIS A 137 13.68 -3.43 -1.09
N HIS A 138 14.67 -2.98 -1.86
CA HIS A 138 15.41 -3.83 -2.78
C HIS A 138 16.79 -4.15 -2.19
N SER A 139 17.19 -5.42 -2.19
CA SER A 139 18.52 -5.87 -1.75
C SER A 139 19.68 -5.13 -2.43
N ARG A 140 19.56 -4.83 -3.74
CA ARG A 140 20.61 -4.19 -4.54
C ARG A 140 20.66 -2.67 -4.44
N SER A 141 19.65 -2.01 -3.89
CA SER A 141 19.58 -0.55 -3.84
C SER A 141 19.27 -0.08 -2.42
N ARG A 142 19.99 0.94 -1.94
CA ARG A 142 19.65 1.58 -0.66
C ARG A 142 18.38 2.45 -0.72
N THR A 143 17.73 2.50 -1.88
CA THR A 143 16.53 3.32 -2.11
C THR A 143 15.31 2.63 -1.51
N VAL A 144 14.76 3.21 -0.45
CA VAL A 144 13.48 2.80 0.12
C VAL A 144 12.38 3.57 -0.60
N ARG A 145 11.41 2.86 -1.20
CA ARG A 145 10.23 3.50 -1.81
C ARG A 145 8.99 3.23 -0.96
N ARG A 146 8.42 4.29 -0.39
CA ARG A 146 7.13 4.24 0.34
C ARG A 146 5.96 4.40 -0.61
N HIS A 147 5.01 3.49 -0.50
CA HIS A 147 3.73 3.54 -1.18
C HIS A 147 2.63 3.44 -0.13
N MET A 148 1.55 4.20 -0.30
CA MET A 148 0.42 4.16 0.61
C MET A 148 -0.65 3.23 0.04
N ILE A 149 -1.05 2.23 0.81
CA ILE A 149 -2.14 1.31 0.50
C ILE A 149 -3.19 1.35 1.61
N LYS A 150 -4.43 1.69 1.26
CA LYS A 150 -5.48 1.65 2.27
C LYS A 150 -5.89 0.21 2.52
N MET A 151 -5.58 -0.31 3.70
CA MET A 151 -6.17 -1.54 4.21
C MET A 151 -7.67 -1.32 4.43
N CYS A 152 -8.50 -1.87 3.53
CA CYS A 152 -9.93 -1.98 3.81
C CYS A 152 -10.09 -3.01 4.95
N ARG A 153 -10.79 -2.64 6.02
CA ARG A 153 -11.03 -3.46 7.23
C ARG A 153 -11.57 -4.88 6.92
N VAL A 154 -12.09 -5.09 5.71
CA VAL A 154 -12.54 -6.38 5.14
C VAL A 154 -11.39 -7.39 4.94
N PHE A 155 -10.12 -6.95 4.83
CA PHE A 155 -8.99 -7.85 4.61
C PHE A 155 -8.65 -8.71 5.83
N LEU A 156 -8.80 -8.17 7.05
CA LEU A 156 -8.56 -8.94 8.27
C LEU A 156 -9.62 -10.02 8.48
N THR A 157 -10.87 -9.78 8.08
CA THR A 157 -11.93 -10.80 8.22
C THR A 157 -11.78 -11.94 7.22
N ASN A 158 -11.39 -11.69 5.97
CA ASN A 158 -11.28 -12.77 4.97
C ASN A 158 -10.00 -13.62 5.11
N PHE A 159 -8.87 -13.04 5.53
CA PHE A 159 -7.65 -13.83 5.73
C PHE A 159 -7.70 -14.67 7.02
N TYR A 160 -8.35 -14.17 8.07
CA TYR A 160 -8.56 -14.94 9.31
C TYR A 160 -9.75 -15.91 9.26
N SER A 161 -10.80 -15.61 8.48
CA SER A 161 -11.98 -16.49 8.43
C SER A 161 -11.78 -17.75 7.58
N HIS A 162 -10.73 -17.83 6.77
CA HIS A 162 -10.47 -19.02 5.95
C HIS A 162 -9.54 -20.06 6.60
N LYS A 163 -9.05 -19.83 7.82
CA LYS A 163 -8.30 -20.85 8.56
C LYS A 163 -8.66 -20.99 10.05
N ALA A 164 -9.84 -21.54 10.29
CA ALA A 164 -9.91 -22.69 11.19
C ALA A 164 -9.34 -23.90 10.43
N PHE A 165 -8.01 -24.05 10.41
CA PHE A 165 -7.37 -25.29 9.95
C PHE A 165 -7.14 -26.16 11.18
N ALA A 166 -8.10 -27.06 11.39
CA ALA A 166 -7.79 -28.41 11.86
C ALA A 166 -7.06 -29.18 10.76
#